data_AF-A0A2Z5YSR0-F1
#
_entry.id   AF-A0A2Z5YSR0-F1
#
_cell.length_a   1.000
_cell.length_b   1.000
_cell.length_c   1.000
_cell.angle_alpha   90.00
_cell.angle_beta   90.00
_cell.angle_gamma   90.00
#
_symmetry.space_group_name_H-M   'P 1'
#
loop_
_entity.id
_entity.type
_entity.pdbx_description
1 polymer ?
#
loop_
_entity_poly.entity_id
_entity_poly.type
_entity_poly.pdbx_seq_one_letter_code
_entity_poly.pdbx_strand_id
1 'polypeptide(L)' 'MAQSGRKAFALRLDPALHAAVERLAAQELRSVNAEYEVLLREALARRGVTLDPAKPPRRGRPPRG' A
#
# COMPACT_ATOMS: atom_id res chain seq x y z
N MET A 1 14.77 -4.47 10.83
CA MET A 1 13.52 -5.16 11.25
C MET A 1 12.69 -5.38 10.00
N ALA A 2 12.69 -6.61 9.46
CA ALA A 2 11.88 -6.92 8.29
C ALA A 2 10.42 -6.69 8.66
N GLN A 3 9.69 -5.89 7.87
CA GLN A 3 8.25 -5.77 7.98
C GLN A 3 7.64 -7.13 7.59
N SER A 4 7.57 -8.05 8.55
CA SER A 4 7.02 -9.39 8.37
C SER A 4 5.57 -9.28 7.94
N GLY A 5 5.32 -9.40 6.63
CA GLY A 5 3.99 -9.33 6.00
C GLY A 5 3.92 -8.52 4.71
N ARG A 6 4.86 -7.60 4.43
CA ARG A 6 4.87 -6.91 3.12
C ARG A 6 5.49 -7.80 2.06
N LYS A 7 4.69 -8.20 1.09
CA LYS A 7 5.14 -8.94 -0.09
C LYS A 7 5.68 -7.94 -1.11
N ALA A 8 7.00 -7.86 -1.27
CA ALA A 8 7.60 -7.17 -2.40
C ALA A 8 7.52 -8.08 -3.63
N PHE A 9 7.02 -7.57 -4.74
CA PHE A 9 6.97 -8.29 -6.00
C PHE A 9 7.16 -7.31 -7.17
N ALA A 10 7.72 -7.79 -8.26
CA ALA A 10 7.82 -6.99 -9.49
C ALA A 10 6.42 -6.85 -10.10
N LEU A 11 5.86 -5.65 -10.03
CA LEU A 11 4.56 -5.33 -10.64
C LEU A 11 4.79 -4.96 -12.10
N ARG A 12 4.18 -5.72 -13.03
CA ARG A 12 4.11 -5.32 -14.44
C ARG A 12 2.92 -4.38 -14.60
N LEU A 13 3.20 -3.12 -14.93
CA LEU A 13 2.21 -2.07 -15.08
C LEU A 13 2.47 -1.32 -16.38
N ASP A 14 1.41 -0.84 -17.01
CA ASP A 14 1.54 0.15 -18.07
C ASP A 14 2.23 1.43 -17.53
N PRO A 15 3.25 1.98 -18.23
CA PRO A 15 3.96 3.16 -17.75
C PRO A 15 3.08 4.40 -17.57
N ALA A 16 2.07 4.59 -18.42
CA ALA A 16 1.17 5.74 -18.32
C ALA A 16 0.26 5.62 -17.09
N LEU A 17 -0.18 4.39 -16.77
CA LEU A 17 -0.90 4.09 -15.54
C LEU A 17 -0.02 4.33 -14.30
N HIS A 18 1.24 3.91 -14.32
CA HIS A 18 2.17 4.19 -13.22
C HIS A 18 2.29 5.70 -12.96
N ALA A 19 2.53 6.47 -14.02
CA ALA A 19 2.68 7.92 -13.93
C ALA A 19 1.40 8.61 -13.43
N ALA A 20 0.21 8.08 -13.75
CA ALA A 20 -1.05 8.59 -13.22
C ALA A 20 -1.17 8.38 -11.71
N VAL A 21 -0.78 7.20 -11.21
CA VAL A 21 -0.76 6.90 -9.77
C VAL A 21 0.28 7.76 -9.05
N GLU A 22 1.46 7.98 -9.64
CA GLU A 22 2.47 8.86 -9.06
C GLU A 22 1.98 10.30 -8.87
N ARG A 23 1.30 10.85 -9.89
CA ARG A 23 0.72 12.20 -9.80
C ARG A 23 -0.36 12.28 -8.72
N LEU A 24 -1.23 11.28 -8.62
CA LEU A 24 -2.27 11.22 -7.60
C LEU A 24 -1.66 11.13 -6.19
N ALA A 25 -0.68 10.23 -6.01
CA ALA A 25 0.03 10.07 -4.74
C ALA A 25 0.69 11.38 -4.28
N ALA A 26 1.30 12.13 -5.21
CA ALA A 26 1.90 13.42 -4.94
C ALA A 26 0.87 14.47 -4.49
N GLN A 27 -0.31 14.50 -5.13
CA GLN A 27 -1.40 15.40 -4.75
C GLN A 27 -1.96 15.09 -3.36
N GLU A 28 -1.98 13.81 -2.97
CA GLU A 28 -2.56 13.36 -1.70
C GLU A 28 -1.53 13.19 -0.57
N LEU A 29 -0.29 13.65 -0.80
CA LEU A 29 0.82 13.59 0.16
C LEU A 29 1.09 12.16 0.67
N ARG A 30 0.99 11.18 -0.22
CA ARG A 30 1.22 9.76 0.05
C ARG A 30 2.39 9.22 -0.73
N SER A 31 3.00 8.17 -0.20
CA SER A 31 3.91 7.35 -1.01
C SER A 31 3.11 6.63 -2.10
N VAL A 32 3.73 6.39 -3.25
CA VAL A 32 3.13 5.66 -4.38
C VAL A 32 2.60 4.28 -3.94
N ASN A 33 3.32 3.57 -3.06
CA ASN A 33 2.87 2.28 -2.52
C ASN A 33 1.63 2.40 -1.61
N ALA A 34 1.52 3.49 -0.83
CA ALA A 34 0.34 3.74 -0.03
C ALA A 34 -0.86 4.07 -0.92
N GLU A 35 -0.64 4.79 -2.02
CA GLU A 35 -1.68 5.10 -3.00
C GLU A 35 -2.19 3.84 -3.70
N TYR A 36 -1.29 2.93 -4.11
CA TYR A 36 -1.70 1.61 -4.61
C TYR A 36 -2.58 0.84 -3.61
N GLU A 37 -2.26 0.90 -2.31
CA GLU A 37 -3.07 0.22 -1.30
C GLU A 37 -4.49 0.81 -1.19
N VAL A 38 -4.63 2.14 -1.24
CA VAL A 38 -5.93 2.82 -1.23
C VAL A 38 -6.75 2.42 -2.45
N LEU A 39 -6.19 2.58 -3.65
CA LEU A 39 -6.88 2.27 -4.91
C LEU A 39 -7.31 0.81 -4.99
N LEU A 40 -6.47 -0.13 -4.53
CA LEU A 40 -6.80 -1.55 -4.52
C LEU A 40 -7.91 -1.86 -3.51
N ARG A 41 -7.89 -1.27 -2.31
CA ARG A 41 -8.95 -1.43 -1.31
C ARG A 41 -10.28 -0.89 -1.83
N GLU A 42 -10.29 0.26 -2.47
CA GLU A 42 -11.50 0.82 -3.09
C GLU A 42 -12.04 -0.06 -4.20
N ALA A 43 -11.18 -0.54 -5.10
CA ALA A 43 -11.57 -1.42 -6.20
C ALA A 43 -12.15 -2.76 -5.70
N LEU A 44 -11.60 -3.32 -4.63
CA LEU A 44 -12.10 -4.51 -3.97
C LEU A 44 -13.45 -4.26 -3.28
N ALA A 45 -13.59 -3.15 -2.55
CA ALA A 45 -14.85 -2.77 -1.91
C ALA A 45 -15.98 -2.59 -2.92
N ARG A 46 -15.71 -1.96 -4.08
CA ARG A 46 -16.67 -1.84 -5.20
C ARG A 46 -17.13 -3.20 -5.75
N ARG A 47 -16.36 -4.26 -5.54
CA ARG A 47 -16.69 -5.64 -5.91
C ARG A 47 -17.28 -6.46 -4.75
N GLY A 48 -17.59 -5.82 -3.62
CA GLY A 48 -18.12 -6.49 -2.43
C GLY A 48 -17.07 -7.25 -1.61
N VAL A 49 -15.78 -7.02 -1.85
CA VAL A 49 -14.69 -7.63 -1.07
C VAL A 49 -14.26 -6.68 0.05
N THR A 50 -14.62 -7.01 1.29
CA THR A 50 -14.21 -6.26 2.48
C THR A 50 -12.91 -6.82 3.03
N LEU A 51 -11.96 -5.94 3.32
CA LEU A 51 -10.70 -6.28 4.00
C LEU A 51 -10.73 -5.74 5.42
N ASP A 52 -10.23 -6.53 6.38
CA ASP A 52 -10.02 -6.05 7.73
C ASP A 52 -9.06 -4.85 7.75
N PRO A 53 -9.24 -3.91 8.70
CA PRO A 53 -8.31 -2.80 8.87
C PRO A 53 -6.90 -3.32 9.16
N ALA A 54 -5.89 -2.67 8.57
CA ALA A 54 -4.50 -3.03 8.78
C ALA A 54 -4.15 -2.93 10.27
N LYS A 55 -3.57 -3.99 10.84
CA LYS A 55 -3.11 -3.96 12.24
C LYS A 55 -2.06 -2.86 12.40
N PRO A 56 -2.19 -1.98 13.41
CA PRO A 56 -1.22 -0.92 13.62
C PRO A 56 0.17 -1.53 13.86
N PRO A 57 1.24 -0.93 13.32
CA PRO A 57 2.59 -1.41 13.58
C PRO A 57 2.82 -1.41 15.09
N ARG A 58 3.39 -2.52 15.62
CA ARG A 58 3.76 -2.58 17.05
C ARG A 58 4.73 -1.45 17.34
N ARG A 59 4.27 -0.47 18.11
CA ARG A 59 5.11 0.63 18.61
C ARG A 59 6.00 0.06 19.71
N GLY A 60 7.30 0.30 19.64
CA GLY A 60 8.24 -0.11 20.67
C GLY A 60 9.66 -0.32 20.15
N ARG A 61 10.64 -0.23 21.06
CA ARG A 61 12.03 -0.60 20.78
C ARG A 61 12.06 -2.10 20.44
N PRO A 62 12.75 -2.52 19.36
CA PRO A 62 12.98 -3.93 19.14
C PRO A 62 13.65 -4.55 20.39
N PRO A 63 13.30 -5.79 20.77
CA PRO A 63 13.89 -6.45 21.93
C PRO A 63 15.41 -6.46 21.76
N ARG A 64 16.14 -6.16 22.85
CA ARG A 64 17.59 -6.33 22.86
C ARG A 64 17.85 -7.84 22.75
N GLY A 65 18.46 -8.25 21.64
CA GLY A 65 19.15 -9.53 21.56
C GLY A 65 20.40 -9.50 22.41
#